data_AF-A0A6G1SWH3-F1
#
_entry.id   AF-A0A6G1SWH3-F1
#
_cell.length_a   1.000
_cell.length_b   1.000
_cell.length_c   1.000
_cell.angle_alpha   90.00
_cell.angle_beta   90.00
_cell.angle_gamma   90.00
#
_symmetry.space_group_name_H-M   'P 1'
#
loop_
_entity.id
_entity.type
_entity.pdbx_description
1 polymer ?
#
loop_
_entity_poly.entity_id
_entity_poly.type
_entity_poly.pdbx_seq_one_letter_code
_entity_poly.pdbx_strand_id
1 'polypeptide(L)'
;MRQRLSTLLVVAAVSLMALAACDSDPDIEGAESSESASVVPTSPAPAASTTSTSTQSAVDGAFTPAGSPPVPALPRSLEDLAGSAIAYLNDGGDVRDLEQAADRWGFLDGGGQVRAVDLDGDASDEVVVVAIDAANASATGAPGAVAVYACDDAGWHVVHSSADAGVEGTPELVALDDLNGEPGVEVLYQLRTCGAHTCTLLPVLLGYRPDDQVSGPLFTPPFEVGVPEGALSVDDTNGDGVREVVLDVGTVGSAGAGPQREYRHVRGWDGTRYSAVSTAVTTPEDQWAVIHFLQDADSIAAGGQYDEALALYERVLRDPPEDGWTGAEEVASLQTYARYRTMVTLAVAGRADDAEAAATTFAEHAPASTSTPGFIGIGHAFRAEYGLSGDPGAACAAAVAYAEQHPKSFELLNAFGYTNTQYEPSDICPFP
;
A
#
# COMPACT_ATOMS: atom_id res chain seq x y z
N MET A 1 -29.55 -11.51 63.84
CA MET A 1 -29.08 -12.04 62.53
C MET A 1 -27.82 -11.25 62.17
N ARG A 2 -26.69 -11.96 61.99
CA ARG A 2 -25.29 -11.47 61.85
C ARG A 2 -25.17 -10.46 60.69
N GLN A 3 -24.54 -9.28 60.75
CA GLN A 3 -23.17 -8.81 61.11
C GLN A 3 -22.10 -9.01 60.04
N ARG A 4 -21.53 -7.88 59.56
CA ARG A 4 -20.17 -7.55 59.01
C ARG A 4 -20.21 -6.89 57.61
N LEU A 5 -19.25 -6.10 57.15
CA LEU A 5 -18.26 -5.11 57.64
C LEU A 5 -17.31 -4.85 56.44
N SER A 6 -16.85 -3.61 56.25
CA SER A 6 -15.48 -3.23 55.79
C SER A 6 -15.09 -3.21 54.29
N THR A 7 -15.01 -1.98 53.73
CA THR A 7 -13.81 -1.15 53.43
C THR A 7 -12.45 -1.75 52.96
N LEU A 8 -11.80 -0.97 52.07
CA LEU A 8 -10.37 -0.81 51.65
C LEU A 8 -9.81 -1.73 50.55
N LEU A 9 -9.31 -1.25 49.38
CA LEU A 9 -8.15 -0.37 49.01
C LEU A 9 -6.82 -1.16 48.86
N VAL A 10 -5.90 -0.60 48.04
CA VAL A 10 -4.50 -0.97 47.72
C VAL A 10 -4.35 -2.06 46.61
N VAL A 11 -3.47 -2.01 45.59
CA VAL A 11 -2.19 -1.30 45.36
C VAL A 11 -1.96 -1.09 43.84
N ALA A 12 -1.50 0.11 43.46
CA ALA A 12 -0.75 0.37 42.23
C ALA A 12 0.75 0.44 42.57
N ALA A 13 1.62 -0.17 41.77
CA ALA A 13 3.07 -0.05 41.91
C ALA A 13 3.71 0.22 40.54
N VAL A 14 4.04 1.49 40.31
CA VAL A 14 4.96 1.96 39.27
C VAL A 14 6.30 2.20 39.96
N SER A 15 7.34 1.50 39.52
CA SER A 15 8.71 1.69 40.01
C SER A 15 9.44 2.68 39.13
N LEU A 16 9.75 3.85 39.71
CA LEU A 16 10.70 4.83 39.20
C LEU A 16 11.97 4.72 40.07
N MET A 17 13.14 4.47 39.48
CA MET A 17 14.43 4.73 40.14
C MET A 17 15.38 5.38 39.13
N ALA A 18 15.67 6.65 39.40
CA ALA A 18 16.81 7.38 38.89
C ALA A 18 17.98 7.24 39.87
N LEU A 19 19.21 7.16 39.37
CA LEU A 19 20.40 7.56 40.10
C LEU A 19 21.41 8.19 39.13
N ALA A 20 21.84 9.39 39.49
CA ALA A 20 22.88 10.20 38.87
C ALA A 20 24.14 10.19 39.74
N ALA A 21 25.32 10.30 39.11
CA ALA A 21 26.56 10.94 39.59
C ALA A 21 27.59 10.85 38.44
N CYS A 22 28.11 11.95 37.89
CA CYS A 22 29.33 12.69 38.33
C CYS A 22 30.56 11.76 38.38
N ASP A 23 31.75 12.05 37.86
CA ASP A 23 32.41 13.23 37.31
C ASP A 23 33.84 12.74 36.97
N SER A 24 34.47 13.20 35.88
CA SER A 24 35.93 13.48 35.77
C SER A 24 36.37 13.65 34.31
N ASP A 25 36.67 14.90 33.98
CA ASP A 25 37.61 15.33 32.94
C ASP A 25 39.06 15.11 33.43
N PRO A 26 40.07 14.95 32.56
CA PRO A 26 40.86 16.14 32.22
C PRO A 26 41.43 16.22 30.79
N ASP A 27 41.33 17.45 30.26
CA ASP A 27 42.30 18.30 29.57
C ASP A 27 43.30 17.76 28.50
N ILE A 28 43.06 18.26 27.27
CA ILE A 28 43.92 19.05 26.35
C ILE A 28 45.26 18.49 25.85
N GLU A 29 45.35 18.38 24.51
CA GLU A 29 46.36 18.92 23.55
C GLU A 29 46.21 18.10 22.25
N GLY A 30 46.13 18.59 21.01
CA GLY A 30 46.25 19.88 20.37
C GLY A 30 46.47 19.62 18.87
N ALA A 31 45.90 20.48 18.00
CA ALA A 31 46.24 20.70 16.58
C ALA A 31 46.02 19.48 15.61
N GLU A 32 45.59 19.62 14.35
CA GLU A 32 45.74 20.70 13.37
C GLU A 32 44.50 20.80 12.47
N SER A 33 44.19 22.04 12.11
CA SER A 33 43.24 22.43 11.07
C SER A 33 43.78 22.04 9.70
N SER A 34 42.95 21.39 8.88
CA SER A 34 43.08 21.42 7.42
C SER A 34 41.70 21.71 6.82
N GLU A 35 41.45 23.00 6.75
CA GLU A 35 40.40 23.65 5.99
C GLU A 35 40.62 23.41 4.49
N SER A 36 39.95 22.40 3.93
CA SER A 36 39.87 22.22 2.48
C SER A 36 38.60 22.90 1.99
N ALA A 37 38.76 24.14 1.51
CA ALA A 37 37.73 24.88 0.82
C ALA A 37 37.40 24.19 -0.51
N SER A 38 36.35 23.37 -0.52
CA SER A 38 35.75 22.87 -1.74
C SER A 38 34.82 23.95 -2.30
N VAL A 39 35.27 24.58 -3.39
CA VAL A 39 34.53 25.58 -4.15
C VAL A 39 33.32 24.89 -4.77
N VAL A 40 32.14 25.10 -4.19
CA VAL A 40 30.87 24.75 -4.82
C VAL A 40 30.68 25.68 -6.02
N PRO A 41 30.56 25.17 -7.25
CA PRO A 41 30.20 26.01 -8.38
C PRO A 41 28.78 26.53 -8.16
N THR A 42 28.66 27.84 -8.03
CA THR A 42 27.38 28.56 -8.04
C THR A 42 26.69 28.28 -9.37
N SER A 43 25.69 27.39 -9.33
CA SER A 43 24.76 27.19 -10.44
C SER A 43 24.07 28.52 -10.74
N PRO A 44 24.01 28.97 -12.01
CA PRO A 44 23.35 30.21 -12.36
C PRO A 44 21.87 30.11 -11.98
N ALA A 45 21.41 31.13 -11.26
CA ALA A 45 20.00 31.32 -10.93
C ALA A 45 19.13 31.10 -12.18
N PRO A 46 18.03 30.33 -12.10
CA PRO A 46 17.07 30.26 -13.17
C PRO A 46 16.61 31.68 -13.49
N ALA A 47 16.81 32.10 -14.74
CA ALA A 47 16.25 33.33 -15.24
C ALA A 47 14.75 33.33 -14.94
N ALA A 48 14.27 34.44 -14.37
CA ALA A 48 12.86 34.65 -14.10
C ALA A 48 12.05 34.29 -15.36
N SER A 49 11.34 33.16 -15.30
CA SER A 49 10.31 32.83 -16.28
C SER A 49 9.30 33.96 -16.24
N THR A 50 9.23 34.70 -17.34
CA THR A 50 8.20 35.69 -17.61
C THR A 50 6.86 35.05 -17.30
N THR A 51 6.15 35.65 -16.34
CA THR A 51 4.73 35.44 -16.10
C THR A 51 4.01 35.53 -17.44
N SER A 52 3.68 34.38 -18.01
CA SER A 52 2.65 34.29 -19.03
C SER A 52 1.35 34.65 -18.32
N THR A 53 0.99 35.93 -18.42
CA THR A 53 -0.37 36.38 -18.18
C THR A 53 -1.27 35.53 -19.06
N SER A 54 -1.85 34.48 -18.48
CA SER A 54 -3.01 33.80 -19.05
C SER A 54 -4.05 34.89 -19.27
N THR A 55 -4.18 35.28 -20.53
CA THR A 55 -5.31 36.06 -20.97
C THR A 55 -6.41 35.02 -21.02
N GLN A 56 -7.33 35.05 -20.04
CA GLN A 56 -8.63 34.38 -20.14
C GLN A 56 -9.21 34.73 -21.50
N SER A 57 -9.06 33.81 -22.46
CA SER A 57 -9.73 33.89 -23.73
C SER A 57 -11.13 33.37 -23.42
N ALA A 58 -12.10 34.28 -23.31
CA ALA A 58 -13.50 33.91 -23.30
C ALA A 58 -13.78 33.20 -24.62
N VAL A 59 -13.88 31.87 -24.57
CA VAL A 59 -14.34 31.07 -25.70
C VAL A 59 -15.86 31.02 -25.58
N ASP A 60 -16.53 31.43 -26.66
CA ASP A 60 -17.94 31.20 -26.92
C ASP A 60 -18.20 29.68 -26.96
N GLY A 61 -18.45 29.09 -25.79
CA GLY A 61 -19.06 27.78 -25.58
C GLY A 61 -20.32 27.98 -24.74
N ALA A 62 -21.33 28.61 -25.33
CA ALA A 62 -22.54 29.00 -24.62
C ALA A 62 -23.45 27.79 -24.38
N PHE A 63 -23.45 27.25 -23.15
CA PHE A 63 -24.56 26.41 -22.68
C PHE A 63 -24.98 26.60 -21.21
N THR A 64 -24.58 27.70 -20.56
CA THR A 64 -25.34 28.20 -19.42
C THR A 64 -26.37 29.23 -19.91
N PRO A 65 -27.68 29.08 -19.59
CA PRO A 65 -28.54 30.24 -19.56
C PRO A 65 -27.84 31.27 -18.67
N ALA A 66 -27.78 32.53 -19.09
CA ALA A 66 -27.31 33.61 -18.21
C ALA A 66 -28.30 33.74 -17.03
N GLY A 67 -28.07 32.94 -16.00
CA GLY A 67 -28.74 32.98 -14.73
C GLY A 67 -27.87 33.72 -13.72
N SER A 68 -28.51 34.35 -12.76
CA SER A 68 -27.84 34.66 -11.49
C SER A 68 -28.72 34.09 -10.40
N PRO A 69 -28.93 32.76 -10.40
CA PRO A 69 -29.74 32.14 -9.37
C PRO A 69 -29.13 32.46 -8.01
N PRO A 70 -29.95 32.59 -6.96
CA PRO A 70 -29.41 32.68 -5.62
C PRO A 70 -28.59 31.43 -5.32
N VAL A 71 -27.41 31.63 -4.72
CA VAL A 71 -26.59 30.54 -4.19
C VAL A 71 -27.46 29.64 -3.30
N PRO A 72 -27.34 28.30 -3.38
CA PRO A 72 -28.12 27.39 -2.56
C PRO A 72 -28.00 27.70 -1.06
N ALA A 73 -28.95 27.19 -0.27
CA ALA A 73 -28.75 27.11 1.17
C ALA A 73 -27.72 26.02 1.50
N LEU A 74 -27.16 26.05 2.71
CA LEU A 74 -26.30 24.99 3.23
C LEU A 74 -26.97 23.62 3.02
N PRO A 75 -26.34 22.69 2.26
CA PRO A 75 -26.84 21.33 2.10
C PRO A 75 -26.94 20.60 3.45
N ARG A 76 -27.88 19.65 3.58
CA ARG A 76 -28.07 18.92 4.85
C ARG A 76 -27.07 17.78 5.04
N SER A 77 -26.41 17.37 3.96
CA SER A 77 -25.41 16.30 3.90
C SER A 77 -24.45 16.53 2.73
N LEU A 78 -23.36 15.76 2.69
CA LEU A 78 -22.43 15.72 1.55
C LEU A 78 -23.08 15.13 0.29
N GLU A 79 -24.04 14.21 0.44
CA GLU A 79 -24.83 13.68 -0.67
C GLU A 79 -25.73 14.78 -1.27
N ASP A 80 -26.39 15.57 -0.42
CA ASP A 80 -27.22 16.70 -0.84
C ASP A 80 -26.39 17.83 -1.49
N LEU A 81 -25.10 17.94 -1.18
CA LEU A 81 -24.21 18.91 -1.80
C LEU A 81 -24.12 18.66 -3.31
N ALA A 82 -23.99 17.39 -3.73
CA ALA A 82 -23.90 17.07 -5.15
C ALA A 82 -25.18 17.46 -5.90
N GLY A 83 -26.33 17.08 -5.34
CA GLY A 83 -27.64 17.46 -5.87
C GLY A 83 -27.93 18.98 -5.86
N SER A 84 -27.40 19.70 -4.88
CA SER A 84 -27.58 21.17 -4.79
C SER A 84 -26.68 21.91 -5.78
N ALA A 85 -25.45 21.43 -5.99
CA ALA A 85 -24.51 21.98 -6.95
C ALA A 85 -25.01 21.81 -8.39
N ILE A 86 -25.44 20.61 -8.78
CA ILE A 86 -25.97 20.35 -10.13
C ILE A 86 -27.22 21.20 -10.42
N ALA A 87 -28.13 21.39 -9.46
CA ALA A 87 -29.30 22.25 -9.65
C ALA A 87 -28.91 23.72 -9.85
N TYR A 88 -27.97 24.22 -9.04
CA TYR A 88 -27.45 25.58 -9.17
C TYR A 88 -26.76 25.84 -10.52
N LEU A 89 -25.93 24.89 -10.97
CA LEU A 89 -25.23 24.98 -12.26
C LEU A 89 -26.22 24.96 -13.43
N ASN A 90 -27.23 24.09 -13.39
CA ASN A 90 -28.31 24.04 -14.39
C ASN A 90 -29.17 25.30 -14.44
N ASP A 91 -29.32 26.01 -13.32
CA ASP A 91 -29.99 27.32 -13.26
C ASP A 91 -29.11 28.48 -13.76
N GLY A 92 -27.90 28.18 -14.26
CA GLY A 92 -26.94 29.17 -14.78
C GLY A 92 -26.06 29.80 -13.71
N GLY A 93 -25.86 29.12 -12.58
CA GLY A 93 -24.98 29.57 -11.51
C GLY A 93 -23.50 29.62 -11.88
N ASP A 94 -22.74 30.51 -11.24
CA ASP A 94 -21.30 30.68 -11.46
C ASP A 94 -20.49 29.80 -10.50
N VAL A 95 -19.48 29.09 -11.02
CA VAL A 95 -18.65 28.16 -10.23
C VAL A 95 -17.93 28.86 -9.07
N ARG A 96 -17.53 30.12 -9.21
CA ARG A 96 -16.87 30.88 -8.13
C ARG A 96 -17.84 31.24 -7.02
N ASP A 97 -19.11 31.45 -7.34
CA ASP A 97 -20.14 31.70 -6.34
C ASP A 97 -20.48 30.40 -5.58
N LEU A 98 -20.43 29.25 -6.25
CA LEU A 98 -20.51 27.92 -5.63
C LEU A 98 -19.30 27.65 -4.70
N GLU A 99 -18.08 27.95 -5.15
CA GLU A 99 -16.86 27.83 -4.34
C GLU A 99 -16.95 28.68 -3.06
N GLN A 100 -17.32 29.96 -3.19
CA GLN A 100 -17.53 30.83 -2.03
C GLN A 100 -18.66 30.34 -1.12
N ALA A 101 -19.66 29.65 -1.66
CA ALA A 101 -20.71 29.03 -0.86
C ALA A 101 -20.16 27.87 -0.03
N ALA A 102 -19.43 26.96 -0.68
CA ALA A 102 -18.77 25.82 -0.05
C ALA A 102 -17.79 26.27 1.04
N ASP A 103 -17.05 27.34 0.81
CA ASP A 103 -16.17 27.96 1.81
C ASP A 103 -16.95 28.45 3.04
N ARG A 104 -18.03 29.22 2.82
CA ARG A 104 -18.90 29.69 3.91
C ARG A 104 -19.59 28.55 4.68
N TRP A 105 -19.79 27.41 4.04
CA TRP A 105 -20.34 26.20 4.65
C TRP A 105 -19.29 25.40 5.42
N GLY A 106 -18.01 25.73 5.29
CA GLY A 106 -16.89 25.00 5.90
C GLY A 106 -16.47 23.75 5.14
N PHE A 107 -16.95 23.54 3.91
CA PHE A 107 -16.61 22.36 3.11
C PHE A 107 -15.22 22.42 2.47
N LEU A 108 -14.60 23.60 2.43
CA LEU A 108 -13.24 23.77 1.92
C LEU A 108 -12.18 23.71 3.04
N ASP A 109 -12.61 23.68 4.30
CA ASP A 109 -11.71 23.51 5.43
C ASP A 109 -10.99 22.17 5.34
N GLY A 110 -9.69 22.16 5.67
CA GLY A 110 -8.91 20.93 5.66
C GLY A 110 -8.51 20.41 4.27
N GLY A 111 -8.62 21.24 3.22
CA GLY A 111 -8.12 20.91 1.87
C GLY A 111 -9.20 20.63 0.82
N GLY A 112 -10.47 20.91 1.14
CA GLY A 112 -11.52 20.91 0.14
C GLY A 112 -11.32 22.02 -0.90
N GLN A 113 -11.84 21.80 -2.11
CA GLN A 113 -11.68 22.74 -3.23
C GLN A 113 -12.79 22.58 -4.27
N VAL A 114 -13.05 23.65 -5.02
CA VAL A 114 -13.88 23.62 -6.24
C VAL A 114 -13.01 24.08 -7.40
N ARG A 115 -12.97 23.30 -8.49
CA ARG A 115 -12.10 23.57 -9.64
C ARG A 115 -12.92 23.45 -10.92
N ALA A 116 -12.81 24.46 -11.77
CA ALA A 116 -13.23 24.38 -13.17
C ALA A 116 -12.02 23.99 -14.02
N VAL A 117 -12.13 22.93 -14.81
CA VAL A 117 -11.05 22.41 -15.65
C VAL A 117 -11.62 21.58 -16.80
N ASP A 118 -11.04 21.74 -17.98
CA ASP A 118 -11.28 20.92 -19.17
C ASP A 118 -10.72 19.50 -18.98
N LEU A 119 -11.57 18.55 -18.62
CA LEU A 119 -11.21 17.15 -18.35
C LEU A 119 -11.19 16.29 -19.61
N ASP A 120 -11.99 16.60 -20.64
CA ASP A 120 -12.01 15.85 -21.90
C ASP A 120 -11.23 16.48 -23.06
N GLY A 121 -10.72 17.70 -22.88
CA GLY A 121 -10.00 18.42 -23.92
C GLY A 121 -10.90 19.08 -24.96
N ASP A 122 -12.19 19.27 -24.68
CA ASP A 122 -13.15 19.91 -25.60
C ASP A 122 -13.17 21.45 -25.50
N ALA A 123 -12.34 22.01 -24.60
CA ALA A 123 -12.25 23.43 -24.24
C ALA A 123 -13.43 24.01 -23.45
N SER A 124 -14.30 23.15 -22.92
CA SER A 124 -15.30 23.45 -21.90
C SER A 124 -14.78 22.98 -20.55
N ASP A 125 -15.09 23.72 -19.48
CA ASP A 125 -14.67 23.32 -18.14
C ASP A 125 -15.72 22.38 -17.50
N GLU A 126 -15.29 21.21 -17.06
CA GLU A 126 -15.97 20.42 -16.04
C GLU A 126 -15.72 21.03 -14.66
N VAL A 127 -16.57 20.65 -13.69
CA VAL A 127 -16.42 21.10 -12.30
C VAL A 127 -16.04 19.91 -11.41
N VAL A 128 -14.93 20.01 -10.70
CA VAL A 128 -14.51 19.07 -9.65
C VAL A 128 -14.75 19.72 -8.29
N VAL A 129 -15.53 19.06 -7.45
CA VAL A 129 -15.79 19.48 -6.06
C VAL A 129 -15.22 18.43 -5.12
N VAL A 130 -14.29 18.86 -4.27
CA VAL A 130 -13.80 18.09 -3.12
C VAL A 130 -14.32 18.79 -1.87
N ALA A 131 -15.24 18.13 -1.17
CA ALA A 131 -15.87 18.67 0.03
C ALA A 131 -15.47 17.87 1.26
N ILE A 132 -15.13 18.57 2.33
CA ILE A 132 -14.75 17.99 3.63
C ILE A 132 -15.63 18.60 4.70
N ASP A 133 -16.41 17.79 5.40
CA ASP A 133 -17.22 18.23 6.52
C ASP A 133 -16.39 18.21 7.82
N ALA A 134 -15.51 19.20 7.95
CA ALA A 134 -14.63 19.35 9.11
C ALA A 134 -15.41 19.56 10.42
N ALA A 135 -16.64 20.10 10.35
CA ALA A 135 -17.49 20.29 11.51
C ALA A 135 -17.95 18.96 12.14
N ASN A 136 -18.04 17.90 11.34
CA ASN A 136 -18.36 16.54 11.77
C ASN A 136 -17.13 15.62 11.84
N ALA A 137 -15.92 16.19 11.96
CA ALA A 137 -14.70 15.43 12.11
C ALA A 137 -14.69 14.61 13.41
N SER A 138 -14.07 13.43 13.32
CA SER A 138 -13.89 12.48 14.41
C SER A 138 -12.42 12.14 14.59
N ALA A 139 -12.09 11.30 15.59
CA ALA A 139 -10.73 10.80 15.78
C ALA A 139 -10.22 9.99 14.57
N THR A 140 -11.12 9.52 13.70
CA THR A 140 -10.83 8.69 12.53
C THR A 140 -10.83 9.47 11.20
N GLY A 141 -10.99 10.80 11.26
CA GLY A 141 -11.03 11.68 10.09
C GLY A 141 -12.34 12.46 9.97
N ALA A 142 -12.37 13.37 8.99
CA ALA A 142 -13.55 14.14 8.59
C ALA A 142 -14.25 13.46 7.42
N PRO A 143 -15.58 13.28 7.45
CA PRO A 143 -16.29 12.77 6.28
C PRO A 143 -16.17 13.77 5.13
N GLY A 144 -16.07 13.27 3.91
CA GLY A 144 -16.02 14.12 2.73
C GLY A 144 -16.45 13.37 1.47
N ALA A 145 -16.56 14.11 0.37
CA ALA A 145 -16.93 13.56 -0.92
C ALA A 145 -16.18 14.25 -2.06
N VAL A 146 -15.94 13.51 -3.14
CA VAL A 146 -15.51 14.03 -4.43
C VAL A 146 -16.66 13.88 -5.41
N ALA A 147 -17.02 14.96 -6.08
CA ALA A 147 -18.01 14.97 -7.15
C ALA A 147 -17.43 15.65 -8.39
N VAL A 148 -17.71 15.09 -9.57
CA VAL A 148 -17.34 15.65 -10.86
C VAL A 148 -18.62 15.90 -11.67
N TYR A 149 -18.75 17.10 -12.22
CA TYR A 149 -19.88 17.52 -13.04
C TYR A 149 -19.39 17.84 -14.44
N ALA A 150 -20.07 17.31 -15.44
CA ALA A 150 -19.87 17.66 -16.83
C ALA A 150 -21.12 18.35 -17.38
N CYS A 151 -20.94 19.09 -18.46
CA CYS A 151 -22.01 19.81 -19.14
C CYS A 151 -22.11 19.32 -20.57
N ASP A 152 -23.30 18.89 -21.00
CA ASP A 152 -23.58 18.55 -22.39
C ASP A 152 -24.85 19.28 -22.89
N ASP A 153 -25.35 18.89 -24.06
CA ASP A 153 -26.59 19.44 -24.65
C ASP A 153 -27.83 19.32 -23.74
N ALA A 154 -27.82 18.40 -22.76
CA ALA A 154 -28.88 18.21 -21.77
C ALA A 154 -28.68 19.03 -20.49
N GLY A 155 -27.52 19.68 -20.33
CA GLY A 155 -27.13 20.49 -19.18
C GLY A 155 -26.10 19.81 -18.29
N TRP A 156 -25.91 20.39 -17.10
CA TRP A 156 -24.99 19.87 -16.10
C TRP A 156 -25.50 18.54 -15.52
N HIS A 157 -24.62 17.55 -15.45
CA HIS A 157 -24.89 16.25 -14.83
C HIS A 157 -23.70 15.73 -14.03
N VAL A 158 -23.96 14.87 -13.04
CA VAL A 158 -22.90 14.23 -12.24
C VAL A 158 -22.32 13.08 -13.05
N VAL A 159 -21.00 13.12 -13.30
CA VAL A 159 -20.27 12.02 -13.96
C VAL A 159 -19.53 11.14 -12.96
N HIS A 160 -19.26 11.66 -11.76
CA HIS A 160 -18.68 10.89 -10.65
C HIS A 160 -19.12 11.44 -9.30
N SER A 161 -19.39 10.55 -8.34
CA SER A 161 -19.65 10.87 -6.93
C SER A 161 -19.09 9.76 -6.05
N SER A 162 -18.16 10.10 -5.14
CA SER A 162 -17.66 9.13 -4.17
C SER A 162 -18.70 8.78 -3.09
N ALA A 163 -19.68 9.67 -2.85
CA ALA A 163 -20.76 9.43 -1.90
C ALA A 163 -21.70 8.30 -2.39
N ASP A 164 -22.01 8.28 -3.68
CA ASP A 164 -22.90 7.29 -4.31
C ASP A 164 -22.28 5.89 -4.32
N ALA A 165 -20.94 5.82 -4.35
CA ALA A 165 -20.19 4.58 -4.25
C ALA A 165 -20.22 3.96 -2.84
N GLY A 166 -20.80 4.65 -1.85
CA GLY A 166 -20.82 4.22 -0.45
C GLY A 166 -19.45 4.20 0.21
N VAL A 167 -18.46 4.87 -0.39
CA VAL A 167 -17.10 4.94 0.12
C VAL A 167 -16.97 6.18 0.99
N GLU A 168 -17.04 5.99 2.29
CA GLU A 168 -16.79 7.03 3.27
C GLU A 168 -15.27 7.25 3.46
N GLY A 169 -14.85 8.48 3.73
CA GLY A 169 -13.46 8.82 4.01
C GLY A 169 -13.20 10.33 3.89
N THR A 170 -12.05 10.77 4.36
CA THR A 170 -11.56 12.13 4.09
C THR A 170 -10.93 12.14 2.69
N PRO A 171 -11.50 12.88 1.72
CA PRO A 171 -10.93 12.97 0.40
C PRO A 171 -9.73 13.91 0.37
N GLU A 172 -8.78 13.60 -0.52
CA GLU A 172 -7.67 14.47 -0.86
C GLU A 172 -7.42 14.39 -2.37
N LEU A 173 -7.43 15.54 -3.04
CA LEU A 173 -7.04 15.63 -4.45
C LEU A 173 -5.52 15.63 -4.54
N VAL A 174 -4.97 14.63 -5.20
CA VAL A 174 -3.52 14.44 -5.34
C VAL A 174 -3.03 15.06 -6.65
N ALA A 175 -3.77 14.86 -7.74
CA ALA A 175 -3.47 15.49 -9.02
C ALA A 175 -4.75 15.85 -9.78
N LEU A 176 -4.66 16.94 -10.54
CA LEU A 176 -5.67 17.41 -11.48
C LEU A 176 -4.92 18.02 -12.67
N ASP A 177 -4.37 17.14 -13.50
CA ASP A 177 -3.45 17.48 -14.59
C ASP A 177 -3.43 16.35 -15.64
N ASP A 178 -2.83 16.58 -16.81
CA ASP A 178 -2.63 15.55 -17.85
C ASP A 178 -1.53 14.58 -17.38
N LEU A 179 -1.92 13.36 -17.00
CA LEU A 179 -1.00 12.36 -16.50
C LEU A 179 -0.54 11.40 -17.60
N ASN A 180 -1.39 11.12 -18.59
CA ASN A 180 -1.18 10.09 -19.60
C ASN A 180 -0.63 10.60 -20.95
N GLY A 181 -0.49 11.92 -21.12
CA GLY A 181 -0.01 12.57 -22.33
C GLY A 181 -1.05 12.64 -23.45
N GLU A 182 -2.32 12.37 -23.17
CA GLU A 182 -3.43 12.50 -24.09
C GLU A 182 -4.23 13.78 -23.82
N PRO A 183 -4.93 14.35 -24.83
CA PRO A 183 -5.79 15.51 -24.58
C PRO A 183 -6.84 15.21 -23.50
N GLY A 184 -6.88 16.09 -22.49
CA GLY A 184 -7.74 15.96 -21.33
C GLY A 184 -6.93 16.10 -20.03
N VAL A 185 -7.62 16.01 -18.90
CA VAL A 185 -7.03 16.08 -17.57
C VAL A 185 -7.55 14.92 -16.73
N GLU A 186 -6.65 14.21 -16.06
CA GLU A 186 -7.04 13.18 -15.11
C GLU A 186 -7.30 13.74 -13.71
N VAL A 187 -8.26 13.12 -13.01
CA VAL A 187 -8.54 13.39 -11.60
C VAL A 187 -7.99 12.25 -10.76
N LEU A 188 -6.85 12.49 -10.09
CA LEU A 188 -6.31 11.57 -9.10
C LEU A 188 -6.65 12.08 -7.70
N TYR A 189 -7.44 11.31 -6.98
CA TYR A 189 -7.73 11.58 -5.58
C TYR A 189 -7.62 10.31 -4.74
N GLN A 190 -7.62 10.49 -3.43
CA GLN A 190 -7.65 9.39 -2.48
C GLN A 190 -8.72 9.59 -1.44
N LEU A 191 -9.23 8.50 -0.88
CA LEU A 191 -10.10 8.48 0.29
C LEU A 191 -9.33 7.87 1.45
N ARG A 192 -9.19 8.60 2.55
CA ARG A 192 -8.54 8.12 3.77
C ARG A 192 -9.58 7.76 4.83
N THR A 193 -9.48 6.55 5.36
CA THR A 193 -10.29 6.07 6.49
C THR A 193 -9.40 5.52 7.58
N CYS A 194 -9.58 5.97 8.81
CA CYS A 194 -8.80 5.45 9.94
C CYS A 194 -9.62 4.52 10.82
N GLY A 195 -9.05 3.36 11.14
CA GLY A 195 -9.53 2.51 12.23
C GLY A 195 -8.87 2.89 13.56
N ALA A 196 -8.97 1.99 14.54
CA ALA A 196 -8.36 2.20 15.85
C ALA A 196 -6.81 2.27 15.81
N HIS A 197 -6.19 1.64 14.81
CA HIS A 197 -4.74 1.43 14.77
C HIS A 197 -4.11 1.64 13.39
N THR A 198 -4.91 1.88 12.34
CA THR A 198 -4.39 1.95 10.97
C THR A 198 -5.30 2.82 10.14
N CYS A 199 -4.71 3.79 9.45
CA CYS A 199 -5.35 4.51 8.37
C CYS A 199 -5.13 3.77 7.06
N THR A 200 -6.20 3.62 6.29
CA THR A 200 -6.14 3.06 4.93
C THR A 200 -6.47 4.13 3.92
N LEU A 201 -5.78 4.07 2.79
CA LEU A 201 -5.92 4.98 1.67
C LEU A 201 -6.47 4.19 0.47
N LEU A 202 -7.56 4.66 -0.12
CA LEU A 202 -8.09 4.12 -1.37
C LEU A 202 -7.82 5.12 -2.50
N PRO A 203 -6.90 4.82 -3.43
CA PRO A 203 -6.62 5.70 -4.56
C PRO A 203 -7.68 5.52 -5.66
N VAL A 204 -8.10 6.62 -6.26
CA VAL A 204 -9.02 6.64 -7.40
C VAL A 204 -8.45 7.57 -8.46
N LEU A 205 -8.30 7.04 -9.67
CA LEU A 205 -7.86 7.79 -10.84
C LEU A 205 -8.96 7.76 -11.88
N LEU A 206 -9.48 8.93 -12.23
CA LEU A 206 -10.50 9.09 -13.26
C LEU A 206 -9.87 9.72 -14.49
N GLY A 207 -10.21 9.18 -15.66
CA GLY A 207 -10.10 9.89 -16.93
C GLY A 207 -11.51 10.22 -17.41
N TYR A 208 -11.64 11.27 -18.21
CA TYR A 208 -12.90 11.65 -18.83
C TYR A 208 -12.75 11.59 -20.35
N ARG A 209 -13.60 10.81 -21.02
CA ARG A 209 -13.67 10.76 -22.50
C ARG A 209 -15.12 10.86 -22.95
N PRO A 210 -15.46 11.84 -23.81
CA PRO A 210 -16.86 12.16 -24.14
C PRO A 210 -17.50 11.10 -25.03
N ASP A 211 -16.71 10.46 -25.91
CA ASP A 211 -17.20 9.43 -26.85
C ASP A 211 -17.42 8.04 -26.19
N ASP A 212 -16.72 7.77 -25.09
CA ASP A 212 -16.62 6.41 -24.52
C ASP A 212 -17.43 6.21 -23.23
N GLN A 213 -18.06 7.27 -22.68
CA GLN A 213 -18.65 7.27 -21.33
C GLN A 213 -17.68 6.76 -20.24
N VAL A 214 -16.36 6.74 -20.51
CA VAL A 214 -15.37 6.37 -19.49
C VAL A 214 -15.20 7.58 -18.61
N SER A 215 -16.09 7.66 -17.62
CA SER A 215 -15.88 8.28 -16.31
C SER A 215 -15.51 7.13 -15.37
N GLY A 216 -14.41 6.45 -15.66
CA GLY A 216 -14.10 5.15 -15.08
C GLY A 216 -12.75 5.12 -14.39
N PRO A 217 -12.56 4.29 -13.35
CA PRO A 217 -11.26 4.11 -12.73
C PRO A 217 -10.27 3.62 -13.79
N LEU A 218 -9.18 4.37 -13.99
CA LEU A 218 -8.15 4.07 -14.97
C LEU A 218 -7.17 3.00 -14.49
N PHE A 219 -7.16 2.64 -13.20
CA PHE A 219 -6.29 1.58 -12.70
C PHE A 219 -6.69 0.21 -13.25
N THR A 220 -5.69 -0.59 -13.64
CA THR A 220 -5.85 -2.01 -13.97
C THR A 220 -4.73 -2.86 -13.36
N PRO A 221 -5.05 -3.84 -12.50
CA PRO A 221 -6.33 -4.03 -11.82
C PRO A 221 -6.68 -2.83 -10.90
N PRO A 222 -7.96 -2.65 -10.53
CA PRO A 222 -8.34 -1.65 -9.53
C PRO A 222 -7.72 -1.98 -8.16
N PHE A 223 -7.55 -0.96 -7.33
CA PHE A 223 -7.21 -1.17 -5.93
C PHE A 223 -8.47 -1.61 -5.18
N GLU A 224 -8.61 -2.92 -4.92
CA GLU A 224 -9.78 -3.49 -4.25
C GLU A 224 -9.72 -3.36 -2.71
N VAL A 225 -8.52 -3.25 -2.16
CA VAL A 225 -8.27 -3.13 -0.73
C VAL A 225 -7.51 -1.84 -0.45
N GLY A 226 -7.92 -1.14 0.60
CA GLY A 226 -7.25 0.09 1.05
C GLY A 226 -5.80 -0.17 1.47
N VAL A 227 -4.95 0.80 1.17
CA VAL A 227 -3.50 0.76 1.37
C VAL A 227 -3.18 1.24 2.79
N PRO A 228 -2.60 0.42 3.67
CA PRO A 228 -2.30 0.81 5.04
C PRO A 228 -1.21 1.87 5.09
N GLU A 229 -1.44 2.92 5.89
CA GLU A 229 -0.55 4.07 6.10
C GLU A 229 0.09 4.60 4.81
N GLY A 230 -0.67 4.53 3.71
CA GLY A 230 -0.14 4.81 2.39
C GLY A 230 0.10 6.29 2.12
N ALA A 231 0.91 6.55 1.10
CA ALA A 231 1.07 7.85 0.48
C ALA A 231 0.96 7.72 -1.05
N LEU A 232 0.21 8.63 -1.67
CA LEU A 232 -0.03 8.66 -3.10
C LEU A 232 0.62 9.90 -3.70
N SER A 233 1.29 9.74 -4.83
CA SER A 233 1.94 10.82 -5.57
C SER A 233 1.99 10.52 -7.07
N VAL A 234 2.37 11.51 -7.86
CA VAL A 234 2.63 11.36 -9.31
C VAL A 234 4.05 11.82 -9.60
N ASP A 235 4.76 11.07 -10.45
CA ASP A 235 6.13 11.40 -10.88
C ASP A 235 6.40 10.82 -12.27
N ASP A 236 7.28 11.46 -13.05
CA ASP A 236 7.78 10.91 -14.31
C ASP A 236 9.06 10.11 -14.02
N THR A 237 8.86 8.87 -13.57
CA THR A 237 9.92 7.99 -13.06
C THR A 237 10.80 7.44 -14.18
N ASN A 238 10.32 7.45 -15.42
CA ASN A 238 11.01 6.89 -16.57
C ASN A 238 11.57 7.96 -17.54
N GLY A 239 11.14 9.23 -17.41
CA GLY A 239 11.59 10.39 -18.19
C GLY A 239 10.98 10.51 -19.59
N ASP A 240 9.84 9.88 -19.86
CA ASP A 240 9.16 9.90 -21.17
C ASP A 240 8.13 11.03 -21.31
N GLY A 241 7.90 11.80 -20.25
CA GLY A 241 6.94 12.90 -20.21
C GLY A 241 5.52 12.48 -19.83
N VAL A 242 5.26 11.18 -19.64
CA VAL A 242 4.04 10.62 -19.07
C VAL A 242 4.30 10.33 -17.58
N ARG A 243 3.36 10.71 -16.71
CA ARG A 243 3.55 10.56 -15.27
C ARG A 243 2.99 9.23 -14.78
N GLU A 244 3.79 8.52 -14.01
CA GLU A 244 3.36 7.38 -13.23
C GLU A 244 2.67 7.80 -11.93
N VAL A 245 1.73 6.97 -11.49
CA VAL A 245 1.20 7.02 -10.13
C VAL A 245 2.07 6.18 -9.23
N VAL A 246 2.66 6.82 -8.22
CA VAL A 246 3.52 6.21 -7.21
C VAL A 246 2.74 6.08 -5.91
N LEU A 247 2.58 4.84 -5.46
CA LEU A 247 1.89 4.49 -4.23
C LEU A 247 2.87 3.83 -3.27
N ASP A 248 3.18 4.54 -2.19
CA ASP A 248 3.91 3.99 -1.05
C ASP A 248 2.93 3.33 -0.09
N VAL A 249 3.23 2.08 0.27
CA VAL A 249 2.45 1.22 1.14
C VAL A 249 3.18 1.10 2.47
N GLY A 250 2.55 1.58 3.53
CA GLY A 250 3.04 1.47 4.90
C GLY A 250 2.68 0.15 5.55
N THR A 251 2.61 0.15 6.89
CA THR A 251 2.33 -1.04 7.69
C THR A 251 1.04 -0.89 8.50
N VAL A 252 0.43 -2.01 8.85
CA VAL A 252 -0.75 -2.09 9.71
C VAL A 252 -0.30 -2.03 11.17
N GLY A 253 -0.80 -1.06 11.93
CA GLY A 253 -0.50 -0.85 13.35
C GLY A 253 -1.11 -1.87 14.33
N SER A 254 -1.42 -3.08 13.87
CA SER A 254 -2.00 -4.16 14.67
C SER A 254 -0.95 -5.19 15.06
N ALA A 255 -0.91 -5.57 16.34
CA ALA A 255 -0.02 -6.65 16.80
C ALA A 255 -0.28 -7.98 16.07
N GLY A 256 -1.52 -8.22 15.61
CA GLY A 256 -1.89 -9.44 14.88
C GLY A 256 -1.46 -9.45 13.41
N ALA A 257 -0.98 -8.33 12.87
CA ALA A 257 -0.48 -8.26 11.50
C ALA A 257 0.82 -9.07 11.34
N GLY A 258 1.64 -9.13 12.39
CA GLY A 258 2.94 -9.81 12.38
C GLY A 258 4.04 -8.94 11.77
N PRO A 259 5.20 -9.54 11.41
CA PRO A 259 6.25 -8.81 10.70
C PRO A 259 5.73 -8.32 9.36
N GLN A 260 6.08 -7.09 8.98
CA GLN A 260 5.59 -6.45 7.77
C GLN A 260 6.74 -5.83 7.01
N ARG A 261 6.52 -5.62 5.71
CA ARG A 261 7.37 -4.83 4.85
C ARG A 261 6.55 -3.73 4.22
N GLU A 262 7.19 -2.60 4.01
CA GLU A 262 6.69 -1.49 3.22
C GLU A 262 7.02 -1.76 1.75
N TYR A 263 6.16 -1.26 0.87
CA TYR A 263 6.30 -1.44 -0.57
C TYR A 263 6.08 -0.14 -1.31
N ARG A 264 6.70 -0.02 -2.48
CA ARG A 264 6.36 0.99 -3.48
C ARG A 264 5.75 0.30 -4.69
N HIS A 265 4.54 0.69 -5.03
CA HIS A 265 3.90 0.33 -6.29
C HIS A 265 3.99 1.50 -7.26
N VAL A 266 4.43 1.22 -8.48
CA VAL A 266 4.39 2.18 -9.58
C VAL A 266 3.37 1.69 -10.60
N ARG A 267 2.45 2.57 -10.99
CA ARG A 267 1.49 2.36 -12.06
C ARG A 267 1.79 3.32 -13.19
N GLY A 268 1.91 2.82 -14.41
CA GLY A 268 2.17 3.62 -15.60
C GLY A 268 1.11 3.41 -16.67
N TRP A 269 1.02 4.37 -17.58
CA TRP A 269 0.08 4.32 -18.70
C TRP A 269 0.53 3.28 -19.72
N ASP A 270 -0.36 2.36 -20.10
CA ASP A 270 -0.11 1.35 -21.13
C ASP A 270 -0.71 1.70 -22.51
N GLY A 271 -1.18 2.94 -22.67
CA GLY A 271 -1.94 3.38 -23.84
C GLY A 271 -3.46 3.26 -23.67
N THR A 272 -3.95 2.67 -22.58
CA THR A 272 -5.39 2.58 -22.30
C THR A 272 -5.74 2.70 -20.82
N ARG A 273 -4.88 2.20 -19.92
CA ARG A 273 -5.08 2.19 -18.47
C ARG A 273 -3.75 2.36 -17.73
N TYR A 274 -3.84 2.68 -16.44
CA TYR A 274 -2.71 2.67 -15.53
C TYR A 274 -2.49 1.26 -14.97
N SER A 275 -1.48 0.57 -15.49
CA SER A 275 -1.15 -0.81 -15.13
C SER A 275 0.13 -0.92 -14.30
N ALA A 276 0.34 -2.07 -13.66
CA ALA A 276 1.51 -2.31 -12.82
C ALA A 276 2.81 -2.26 -13.63
N VAL A 277 3.67 -1.29 -13.32
CA VAL A 277 5.02 -1.18 -13.89
C VAL A 277 6.02 -1.87 -12.97
N SER A 278 5.99 -1.54 -11.67
CA SER A 278 6.87 -2.16 -10.69
C SER A 278 6.23 -2.25 -9.31
N THR A 279 6.72 -3.21 -8.54
CA THR A 279 6.50 -3.32 -7.11
C THR A 279 7.86 -3.60 -6.48
N ALA A 280 8.27 -2.80 -5.50
CA ALA A 280 9.53 -2.97 -4.81
C ALA A 280 9.31 -2.91 -3.30
N VAL A 281 10.00 -3.77 -2.55
CA VAL A 281 10.11 -3.64 -1.10
C VAL A 281 10.94 -2.39 -0.80
N THR A 282 10.43 -1.51 0.07
CA THR A 282 11.15 -0.32 0.52
C THR A 282 11.74 -0.47 1.91
N THR A 283 11.26 -1.44 2.69
CA THR A 283 11.89 -1.81 3.97
C THR A 283 13.31 -2.33 3.73
N PRO A 284 14.33 -1.77 4.41
CA PRO A 284 15.70 -2.27 4.34
C PRO A 284 15.80 -3.77 4.69
N GLU A 285 16.64 -4.50 3.95
CA GLU A 285 16.78 -5.96 4.11
C GLU A 285 17.20 -6.39 5.53
N ASP A 286 17.99 -5.56 6.23
CA ASP A 286 18.41 -5.81 7.63
C ASP A 286 17.25 -5.74 8.63
N GLN A 287 16.07 -5.31 8.21
CA GLN A 287 14.84 -5.30 9.00
C GLN A 287 13.86 -6.42 8.61
N TRP A 288 14.21 -7.27 7.64
CA TRP A 288 13.33 -8.35 7.20
C TRP A 288 13.32 -9.50 8.21
N ALA A 289 12.12 -10.02 8.49
CA ALA A 289 11.96 -11.25 9.26
C ALA A 289 12.38 -12.50 8.47
N VAL A 290 12.77 -13.56 9.20
CA VAL A 290 13.15 -14.86 8.61
C VAL A 290 12.05 -15.38 7.67
N ILE A 291 10.79 -15.19 8.05
CA ILE A 291 9.64 -15.62 7.26
C ILE A 291 9.56 -14.93 5.88
N HIS A 292 9.98 -13.66 5.77
CA HIS A 292 9.96 -12.95 4.49
C HIS A 292 10.91 -13.59 3.48
N PHE A 293 12.11 -14.00 3.90
CA PHE A 293 13.05 -14.71 3.03
C PHE A 293 12.49 -16.03 2.53
N LEU A 294 11.75 -16.76 3.38
CA LEU A 294 11.13 -18.02 3.00
C LEU A 294 9.97 -17.82 2.02
N GLN A 295 9.11 -16.85 2.27
CA GLN A 295 7.97 -16.53 1.39
C GLN A 295 8.46 -16.06 0.02
N ASP A 296 9.49 -15.20 -0.02
CA ASP A 296 10.10 -14.75 -1.27
C ASP A 296 10.75 -15.93 -2.02
N ALA A 297 11.49 -16.79 -1.32
CA ALA A 297 12.08 -17.99 -1.93
C ALA A 297 11.01 -18.93 -2.50
N ASP A 298 9.92 -19.15 -1.78
CA ASP A 298 8.81 -19.99 -2.23
C ASP A 298 8.13 -19.41 -3.48
N SER A 299 7.88 -18.10 -3.50
CA SER A 299 7.31 -17.38 -4.65
C SER A 299 8.22 -17.44 -5.88
N ILE A 300 9.52 -17.18 -5.70
CA ILE A 300 10.54 -17.22 -6.76
C ILE A 300 10.69 -18.66 -7.30
N ALA A 301 10.67 -19.67 -6.43
CA ALA A 301 10.71 -21.08 -6.84
C ALA A 301 9.47 -21.46 -7.65
N ALA A 302 8.27 -21.02 -7.24
CA ALA A 302 7.03 -21.23 -7.99
C ALA A 302 7.05 -20.55 -9.37
N GLY A 303 7.76 -19.42 -9.49
CA GLY A 303 8.05 -18.74 -10.76
C GLY A 303 9.10 -19.43 -11.65
N GLY A 304 9.72 -20.53 -11.19
CA GLY A 304 10.75 -21.27 -11.93
C GLY A 304 12.16 -20.70 -11.82
N GLN A 305 12.38 -19.68 -10.99
CA GLN A 305 13.69 -19.04 -10.77
C GLN A 305 14.49 -19.79 -9.69
N TYR A 306 14.79 -21.07 -9.94
CA TYR A 306 15.27 -21.99 -8.90
C TYR A 306 16.59 -21.58 -8.23
N ASP A 307 17.57 -21.07 -8.98
CA ASP A 307 18.87 -20.69 -8.39
C ASP A 307 18.75 -19.48 -7.44
N GLU A 308 17.84 -18.55 -7.75
CA GLU A 308 17.57 -17.38 -6.91
C GLU A 308 16.82 -17.78 -5.63
N ALA A 309 15.83 -18.67 -5.75
CA ALA A 309 15.15 -19.24 -4.59
C ALA A 309 16.12 -20.00 -3.67
N LEU A 310 17.03 -20.81 -4.24
CA LEU A 310 18.05 -21.55 -3.49
C LEU A 310 18.99 -20.61 -2.73
N ALA A 311 19.33 -19.44 -3.29
CA ALA A 311 20.15 -18.44 -2.60
C ALA A 311 19.44 -17.88 -1.35
N LEU A 312 18.13 -17.64 -1.42
CA LEU A 312 17.33 -17.18 -0.28
C LEU A 312 17.14 -18.27 0.78
N TYR A 313 16.91 -19.52 0.39
CA TYR A 313 16.90 -20.62 1.37
C TYR A 313 18.27 -20.73 2.07
N GLU A 314 19.37 -20.63 1.33
CA GLU A 314 20.72 -20.68 1.92
C GLU A 314 20.99 -19.50 2.87
N ARG A 315 20.44 -18.30 2.58
CA ARG A 315 20.49 -17.14 3.48
C ARG A 315 19.90 -17.50 4.85
N VAL A 316 18.70 -18.09 4.88
CA VAL A 316 18.04 -18.55 6.11
C VAL A 316 18.86 -19.63 6.83
N LEU A 317 19.52 -20.52 6.09
CA LEU A 317 20.31 -21.62 6.65
C LEU A 317 21.62 -21.17 7.27
N ARG A 318 22.32 -20.20 6.67
CA ARG A 318 23.66 -19.76 7.09
C ARG A 318 23.66 -18.58 8.04
N ASP A 319 22.84 -17.59 7.76
CA ASP A 319 22.86 -16.30 8.44
C ASP A 319 21.42 -15.74 8.53
N PRO A 320 20.55 -16.41 9.32
CA PRO A 320 19.19 -15.95 9.51
C PRO A 320 19.19 -14.56 10.18
N PRO A 321 18.32 -13.63 9.76
CA PRO A 321 18.23 -12.31 10.38
C PRO A 321 17.87 -12.39 11.87
N GLU A 322 18.48 -11.51 12.67
CA GLU A 322 18.05 -11.24 14.05
C GLU A 322 16.87 -10.26 14.03
N ASP A 323 15.68 -10.77 13.73
CA ASP A 323 14.51 -9.96 13.39
C ASP A 323 13.65 -9.50 14.59
N GLY A 324 13.94 -9.99 15.80
CA GLY A 324 13.16 -9.71 17.01
C GLY A 324 11.75 -10.31 17.04
N TRP A 325 11.35 -11.01 15.98
CA TRP A 325 10.06 -11.72 15.84
C TRP A 325 10.20 -13.20 16.11
N THR A 326 11.32 -13.78 15.70
CA THR A 326 11.52 -15.22 15.65
C THR A 326 12.48 -15.67 16.74
N GLY A 327 12.01 -16.51 17.66
CA GLY A 327 12.86 -17.11 18.68
C GLY A 327 13.82 -18.16 18.10
N ALA A 328 14.93 -18.45 18.78
CA ALA A 328 15.95 -19.39 18.28
C ALA A 328 15.38 -20.80 17.92
N GLU A 329 14.37 -21.27 18.65
CA GLU A 329 13.69 -22.55 18.38
C GLU A 329 12.82 -22.48 17.11
N GLU A 330 12.16 -21.35 16.88
CA GLU A 330 11.39 -21.10 15.66
C GLU A 330 12.32 -20.94 14.45
N VAL A 331 13.45 -20.23 14.61
CA VAL A 331 14.50 -20.14 13.57
C VAL A 331 14.98 -21.54 13.18
N ALA A 332 15.27 -22.42 14.14
CA ALA A 332 15.67 -23.79 13.84
C ALA A 332 14.57 -24.58 13.08
N SER A 333 13.30 -24.31 13.38
CA SER A 333 12.17 -24.90 12.68
C SER A 333 12.03 -24.37 11.25
N LEU A 334 12.16 -23.06 11.05
CA LEU A 334 12.16 -22.42 9.74
C LEU A 334 13.37 -22.84 8.88
N GLN A 335 14.53 -23.05 9.48
CA GLN A 335 15.69 -23.64 8.80
C GLN A 335 15.43 -25.11 8.40
N THR A 336 14.61 -25.85 9.14
CA THR A 336 14.20 -27.21 8.73
C THR A 336 13.30 -27.14 7.51
N TYR A 337 12.36 -26.20 7.49
CA TYR A 337 11.53 -25.91 6.32
C TYR A 337 12.39 -25.49 5.11
N ALA A 338 13.36 -24.59 5.29
CA ALA A 338 14.30 -24.19 4.24
C ALA A 338 15.07 -25.40 3.65
N ARG A 339 15.59 -26.32 4.48
CA ARG A 339 16.26 -27.54 3.99
C ARG A 339 15.31 -28.41 3.17
N TYR A 340 14.08 -28.58 3.62
CA TYR A 340 13.04 -29.29 2.88
C TYR A 340 12.80 -28.63 1.52
N ARG A 341 12.57 -27.31 1.49
CA ARG A 341 12.30 -26.57 0.26
C ARG A 341 13.50 -26.53 -0.69
N THR A 342 14.73 -26.51 -0.19
CA THR A 342 15.94 -26.71 -1.01
C THR A 342 15.92 -28.04 -1.74
N MET A 343 15.61 -29.14 -1.04
CA MET A 343 15.49 -30.48 -1.65
C MET A 343 14.40 -30.51 -2.73
N VAL A 344 13.21 -29.97 -2.44
CA VAL A 344 12.11 -29.88 -3.41
C VAL A 344 12.53 -29.07 -4.65
N THR A 345 13.10 -27.89 -4.44
CA THR A 345 13.51 -26.95 -5.49
C THR A 345 14.56 -27.58 -6.43
N LEU A 346 15.54 -28.30 -5.87
CA LEU A 346 16.54 -29.01 -6.67
C LEU A 346 15.91 -30.16 -7.49
N ALA A 347 14.96 -30.89 -6.92
CA ALA A 347 14.28 -31.98 -7.61
C ALA A 347 13.45 -31.47 -8.80
N VAL A 348 12.65 -30.42 -8.61
CA VAL A 348 11.83 -29.82 -9.69
C VAL A 348 12.69 -29.10 -10.75
N ALA A 349 13.86 -28.59 -10.36
CA ALA A 349 14.85 -28.05 -11.30
C ALA A 349 15.57 -29.12 -12.13
N GLY A 350 15.27 -30.42 -11.92
CA GLY A 350 15.91 -31.53 -12.62
C GLY A 350 17.35 -31.82 -12.16
N ARG A 351 17.77 -31.29 -11.00
CA ARG A 351 19.12 -31.44 -10.44
C ARG A 351 19.16 -32.63 -9.48
N ALA A 352 18.93 -33.82 -10.01
CA ALA A 352 18.68 -35.03 -9.20
C ALA A 352 19.82 -35.36 -8.21
N ASP A 353 21.09 -35.25 -8.63
CA ASP A 353 22.23 -35.53 -7.75
C ASP A 353 22.31 -34.53 -6.58
N ASP A 354 22.06 -33.25 -6.85
CA ASP A 354 22.03 -32.21 -5.83
C ASP A 354 20.82 -32.38 -4.89
N ALA A 355 19.67 -32.79 -5.44
CA ALA A 355 18.47 -33.08 -4.66
C ALA A 355 18.70 -34.24 -3.67
N GLU A 356 19.40 -35.29 -4.09
CA GLU A 356 19.75 -36.41 -3.20
C GLU A 356 20.76 -36.00 -2.12
N ALA A 357 21.73 -35.14 -2.47
CA ALA A 357 22.65 -34.56 -1.49
C ALA A 357 21.90 -33.67 -0.46
N ALA A 358 20.94 -32.87 -0.92
CA ALA A 358 20.07 -32.08 -0.05
C ALA A 358 19.16 -32.96 0.81
N ALA A 359 18.64 -34.07 0.28
CA ALA A 359 17.84 -35.04 1.01
C ALA A 359 18.64 -35.72 2.13
N THR A 360 19.91 -36.04 1.87
CA THR A 360 20.85 -36.55 2.88
C THR A 360 21.11 -35.50 3.95
N THR A 361 21.42 -34.27 3.54
CA THR A 361 21.63 -33.13 4.45
C THR A 361 20.41 -32.89 5.35
N PHE A 362 19.20 -32.95 4.78
CA PHE A 362 17.95 -32.84 5.52
C PHE A 362 17.82 -33.93 6.58
N ALA A 363 18.11 -35.20 6.25
CA ALA A 363 18.04 -36.29 7.21
C ALA A 363 19.07 -36.17 8.34
N GLU A 364 20.26 -35.62 8.07
CA GLU A 364 21.31 -35.42 9.07
C GLU A 364 21.06 -34.22 9.99
N HIS A 365 20.49 -33.14 9.45
CA HIS A 365 20.38 -31.85 10.13
C HIS A 365 18.95 -31.43 10.49
N ALA A 366 17.94 -32.27 10.20
CA ALA A 366 16.61 -32.11 10.77
C ALA A 366 16.73 -32.21 12.30
N PRO A 367 16.54 -31.10 13.04
CA PRO A 367 16.76 -31.09 14.48
C PRO A 367 15.83 -32.10 15.15
N ALA A 368 16.32 -32.82 16.15
CA ALA A 368 15.50 -33.63 17.05
C ALA A 368 14.68 -32.74 18.01
N SER A 369 14.10 -31.66 17.48
CA SER A 369 13.34 -30.68 18.23
C SER A 369 11.92 -31.20 18.49
N THR A 370 11.48 -31.06 19.74
CA THR A 370 10.12 -31.39 20.16
C THR A 370 9.05 -30.42 19.60
N SER A 371 9.46 -29.27 19.05
CA SER A 371 8.59 -28.27 18.41
C SER A 371 8.60 -28.33 16.88
N THR A 372 9.50 -29.13 16.27
CA THR A 372 9.66 -29.24 14.80
C THR A 372 9.17 -30.56 14.16
N PRO A 373 8.31 -31.42 14.77
CA PRO A 373 7.96 -32.69 14.12
C PRO A 373 7.18 -32.50 12.80
N GLY A 374 6.62 -31.32 12.57
CA GLY A 374 5.85 -30.96 11.38
C GLY A 374 6.63 -31.05 10.07
N PHE A 375 7.58 -30.13 9.86
CA PHE A 375 8.38 -30.07 8.64
C PHE A 375 9.24 -31.32 8.43
N ILE A 376 9.66 -31.98 9.51
CA ILE A 376 10.38 -33.25 9.44
C ILE A 376 9.52 -34.32 8.76
N GLY A 377 8.26 -34.44 9.19
CA GLY A 377 7.31 -35.38 8.59
C GLY A 377 7.02 -35.09 7.12
N ILE A 378 6.82 -33.81 6.77
CA ILE A 378 6.64 -33.36 5.39
C ILE A 378 7.85 -33.76 4.53
N GLY A 379 9.07 -33.41 4.97
CA GLY A 379 10.28 -33.71 4.21
C GLY A 379 10.58 -35.20 4.12
N HIS A 380 10.23 -36.00 5.14
CA HIS A 380 10.31 -37.45 5.05
C HIS A 380 9.33 -38.04 4.04
N ALA A 381 8.09 -37.54 3.97
CA ALA A 381 7.10 -37.98 2.99
C ALA A 381 7.59 -37.71 1.55
N PHE A 382 8.07 -36.49 1.30
CA PHE A 382 8.67 -36.13 0.01
C PHE A 382 9.85 -37.05 -0.34
N ARG A 383 10.84 -37.14 0.56
CA ARG A 383 12.07 -37.89 0.31
C ARG A 383 11.81 -39.38 0.05
N ALA A 384 10.89 -39.97 0.81
CA ALA A 384 10.55 -41.38 0.66
C ALA A 384 10.00 -41.66 -0.74
N GLU A 385 9.08 -40.83 -1.22
CA GLU A 385 8.48 -41.00 -2.54
C GLU A 385 9.48 -40.66 -3.66
N TYR A 386 10.22 -39.55 -3.53
CA TYR A 386 11.21 -39.15 -4.53
C TYR A 386 12.31 -40.21 -4.71
N GLY A 387 12.78 -40.83 -3.63
CA GLY A 387 13.76 -41.91 -3.70
C GLY A 387 13.23 -43.21 -4.35
N LEU A 388 11.91 -43.40 -4.41
CA LEU A 388 11.27 -44.57 -5.04
C LEU A 388 10.97 -44.32 -6.52
N SER A 389 10.40 -43.17 -6.84
CA SER A 389 9.89 -42.85 -8.18
C SER A 389 10.89 -42.06 -9.03
N GLY A 390 11.76 -41.26 -8.41
CA GLY A 390 12.53 -40.22 -9.07
C GLY A 390 11.66 -39.09 -9.63
N ASP A 391 10.37 -39.04 -9.27
CA ASP A 391 9.39 -38.10 -9.80
C ASP A 391 9.09 -37.02 -8.73
N PRO A 392 9.48 -35.76 -8.97
CA PRO A 392 9.24 -34.67 -8.02
C PRO A 392 7.74 -34.37 -7.84
N GLY A 393 6.90 -34.60 -8.85
CA GLY A 393 5.45 -34.38 -8.77
C GLY A 393 4.78 -35.39 -7.83
N ALA A 394 5.10 -36.67 -8.00
CA ALA A 394 4.66 -37.72 -7.08
C ALA A 394 5.14 -37.45 -5.63
N ALA A 395 6.39 -37.01 -5.47
CA ALA A 395 6.94 -36.66 -4.18
C ALA A 395 6.26 -35.45 -3.53
N CYS A 396 5.92 -34.42 -4.32
CA CYS A 396 5.12 -33.30 -3.87
C CYS A 396 3.73 -33.74 -3.40
N ALA A 397 3.05 -34.60 -4.17
CA ALA A 397 1.75 -35.15 -3.78
C ALA A 397 1.82 -35.90 -2.44
N ALA A 398 2.90 -36.65 -2.18
CA ALA A 398 3.12 -37.32 -0.89
C ALA A 398 3.31 -36.33 0.27
N ALA A 399 4.05 -35.24 0.05
CA ALA A 399 4.27 -34.18 1.03
C ALA A 399 2.96 -33.43 1.37
N VAL A 400 2.17 -33.07 0.36
CA VAL A 400 0.86 -32.43 0.51
C VAL A 400 -0.10 -33.35 1.27
N ALA A 401 -0.19 -34.63 0.88
CA ALA A 401 -1.04 -35.60 1.57
C ALA A 401 -0.66 -35.78 3.06
N TYR A 402 0.64 -35.68 3.39
CA TYR A 402 1.08 -35.68 4.78
C TYR A 402 0.61 -34.41 5.52
N ALA A 403 0.76 -33.23 4.90
CA ALA A 403 0.35 -31.96 5.48
C ALA A 403 -1.16 -31.88 5.72
N GLU A 404 -1.99 -32.41 4.81
CA GLU A 404 -3.45 -32.51 4.97
C GLU A 404 -3.85 -33.37 6.17
N GLN A 405 -3.17 -34.50 6.37
CA GLN A 405 -3.43 -35.41 7.49
C GLN A 405 -2.89 -34.88 8.82
N HIS A 406 -1.92 -33.96 8.76
CA HIS A 406 -1.27 -33.36 9.91
C HIS A 406 -1.23 -31.83 9.79
N PRO A 407 -2.35 -31.10 9.90
CA PRO A 407 -2.38 -29.65 9.66
C PRO A 407 -1.41 -28.84 10.54
N LYS A 408 -1.08 -29.34 11.73
CA LYS A 408 -0.06 -28.75 12.62
C LYS A 408 1.36 -28.77 12.05
N SER A 409 1.58 -29.49 10.95
CA SER A 409 2.90 -29.69 10.37
C SER A 409 3.48 -28.44 9.72
N PHE A 410 2.63 -27.49 9.32
CA PHE A 410 3.01 -26.22 8.72
C PHE A 410 2.43 -25.00 9.43
N GLU A 411 1.70 -25.18 10.54
CA GLU A 411 1.02 -24.11 11.29
C GLU A 411 1.97 -22.96 11.69
N LEU A 412 3.25 -23.25 11.93
CA LEU A 412 4.26 -22.23 12.21
C LEU A 412 4.39 -21.20 11.07
N LEU A 413 4.26 -21.59 9.80
CA LEU A 413 4.31 -20.65 8.67
C LEU A 413 3.18 -19.61 8.73
N ASN A 414 2.05 -19.97 9.36
CA ASN A 414 0.88 -19.11 9.52
C ASN A 414 0.87 -18.37 10.86
N ALA A 415 1.89 -18.54 11.71
CA ALA A 415 2.00 -17.86 12.99
C ALA A 415 2.48 -16.40 12.86
N PHE A 416 2.91 -15.99 11.67
CA PHE A 416 3.46 -14.66 11.38
C PHE A 416 2.40 -13.61 11.04
N GLY A 417 1.17 -13.78 11.53
CA GLY A 417 0.12 -12.77 11.43
C GLY A 417 -0.58 -12.70 10.06
N TYR A 418 -1.68 -11.94 10.02
CA TYR A 418 -2.62 -11.98 8.88
C TYR A 418 -2.17 -11.16 7.65
N THR A 419 -1.11 -10.36 7.75
CA THR A 419 -0.55 -9.63 6.59
C THR A 419 0.54 -10.43 5.87
N ASN A 420 0.85 -11.63 6.34
CA ASN A 420 1.80 -12.56 5.75
C ASN A 420 1.08 -13.63 4.92
N THR A 421 1.82 -14.30 4.03
CA THR A 421 1.30 -15.43 3.24
C THR A 421 0.66 -16.45 4.16
N GLN A 422 -0.60 -16.79 3.89
CA GLN A 422 -1.32 -17.86 4.56
C GLN A 422 -1.11 -19.14 3.76
N TYR A 423 -0.34 -20.06 4.30
CA TYR A 423 -0.06 -21.36 3.70
C TYR A 423 -1.22 -22.31 3.91
N GLU A 424 -1.60 -23.00 2.85
CA GLU A 424 -2.47 -24.17 2.82
C GLU A 424 -1.63 -25.43 2.54
N PRO A 425 -2.19 -26.65 2.74
CA PRO A 425 -1.45 -27.88 2.47
C PRO A 425 -0.86 -27.97 1.05
N SER A 426 -1.53 -27.39 0.04
CA SER A 426 -1.04 -27.34 -1.34
C SER A 426 0.22 -26.48 -1.51
N ASP A 427 0.40 -25.46 -0.69
CA ASP A 427 1.55 -24.54 -0.78
C ASP A 427 2.85 -25.18 -0.28
N ILE A 428 2.72 -26.27 0.49
CA ILE A 428 3.86 -27.04 0.99
C ILE A 428 4.69 -27.64 -0.16
N CYS A 429 4.04 -27.99 -1.28
CA CYS A 429 4.69 -28.46 -2.49
C CYS A 429 3.80 -28.16 -3.72
N PRO A 430 3.85 -26.92 -4.27
CA PRO A 430 2.93 -26.47 -5.30
C PRO A 430 3.30 -26.97 -6.72
N PHE A 431 4.18 -27.97 -6.82
CA PHE A 431 4.69 -28.48 -8.08
C PHE A 431 3.98 -29.81 -8.44
N PRO A 432 3.41 -29.92 -9.65
CA PRO A 432 2.65 -31.09 -10.09
C PRO A 432 3.49 -32.28 -10.51
#